data_AF-A0A8C1JBS3-F1
#
_entry.id   AF-A0A8C1JBS3-F1
#
_cell.length_a   1.000
_cell.length_b   1.000
_cell.length_c   1.000
_cell.angle_alpha   90.00
_cell.angle_beta   90.00
_cell.angle_gamma   90.00
#
_symmetry.space_group_name_H-M   'P 1'
#
loop_
_entity.id
_entity.type
_entity.pdbx_description
1 polymer ?
#
loop_
_entity_poly.entity_id
_entity_poly.type
_entity_poly.pdbx_seq_one_letter_code
_entity_poly.pdbx_strand_id
1 'polypeptide(L)'
;MCLLICLVGVIVHRKSQTQMNERMNKQLEMLESNIRRDIRQGFVDLQTEKSDLIDNVGAIPFLDYKHFASKIFFPEDSEQTTVDEKCQAFAALIRDKQFLSCFVHALEEQKNFSIKDKCTVASLLTLALHGDLLYLTEVMEDLLQSLMDQSSNANPKLLLRRTESIVEKLLTNWVSICLYGFLRESVGQPLFLLVSALTQQISKGPVDSVTEKALYTLSEDWLLCQAQDFEALVSISSFMVSFMQMRKCLSKLTVMESTNFRNTFLKFASHIHVLIIPCFNQKPNISLPAFKTTEKVWLKGQCDLYPYTPQGCIYLIQNTVKQ
;
A
#
# COMPACT_ATOMS: atom_id res chain seq x y z
N MET A 1 -43.80 -4.00 -63.43
CA MET A 1 -43.14 -4.89 -62.46
C MET A 1 -41.92 -4.26 -61.81
N CYS A 2 -40.90 -3.80 -62.55
CA CYS A 2 -39.70 -3.18 -61.95
C CYS A 2 -39.99 -1.93 -61.10
N LEU A 3 -40.88 -1.03 -61.55
CA LEU A 3 -41.26 0.17 -60.78
C LEU A 3 -41.94 -0.16 -59.45
N LEU A 4 -42.76 -1.21 -59.42
CA LEU A 4 -43.43 -1.68 -58.19
C LEU A 4 -42.43 -2.28 -57.20
N ILE A 5 -41.45 -3.04 -57.70
CA ILE A 5 -40.36 -3.61 -56.88
C ILE A 5 -39.49 -2.49 -56.29
N CYS A 6 -39.14 -1.48 -57.09
CA CYS A 6 -38.40 -0.31 -56.60
C CYS A 6 -39.19 0.47 -55.54
N LEU A 7 -40.50 0.68 -55.74
CA LEU A 7 -41.38 1.34 -54.76
C LEU A 7 -41.43 0.58 -53.43
N VAL A 8 -41.61 -0.74 -53.47
CA VAL A 8 -41.61 -1.58 -52.25
C VAL A 8 -40.24 -1.55 -51.56
N GLY A 9 -39.14 -1.61 -52.31
CA GLY A 9 -37.78 -1.50 -51.78
C GLY A 9 -37.54 -0.17 -51.05
N VAL A 10 -37.99 0.95 -51.63
CA VAL A 10 -37.89 2.28 -51.01
C VAL A 10 -38.73 2.37 -49.73
N ILE A 11 -39.94 1.79 -49.72
CA ILE A 11 -40.81 1.79 -48.53
C ILE A 11 -40.20 0.95 -47.40
N VAL A 12 -39.66 -0.24 -47.72
CA VAL A 12 -38.99 -1.10 -46.73
C VAL A 12 -37.72 -0.43 -46.21
N HIS A 13 -36.93 0.19 -47.08
CA HIS A 13 -35.73 0.91 -46.67
C HIS A 13 -36.05 2.11 -45.78
N ARG A 14 -37.08 2.90 -46.13
CA ARG A 14 -37.57 4.01 -45.29
C ARG A 14 -38.08 3.52 -43.94
N LYS A 15 -38.89 2.45 -43.90
CA LYS A 15 -39.38 1.86 -42.64
C LYS A 15 -38.25 1.32 -41.78
N SER A 16 -37.25 0.67 -42.38
CA SER A 16 -36.05 0.18 -41.70
C SER A 16 -35.21 1.33 -41.13
N GLN A 17 -35.00 2.39 -41.93
CA GLN A 17 -34.37 3.64 -41.50
C GLN A 17 -35.12 4.28 -40.32
N THR A 18 -36.45 4.40 -40.39
CA THR A 18 -37.26 4.95 -39.29
C THR A 18 -37.13 4.10 -38.03
N GLN A 19 -37.18 2.77 -38.13
CA GLN A 19 -36.99 1.87 -36.98
C GLN A 19 -35.57 1.98 -36.39
N MET A 20 -34.55 2.12 -37.23
CA MET A 20 -33.18 2.34 -36.78
C MET A 20 -33.04 3.68 -36.05
N ASN A 21 -33.64 4.75 -36.60
CA ASN A 21 -33.65 6.07 -35.98
C ASN A 21 -34.41 6.07 -34.64
N GLU A 22 -35.56 5.38 -34.55
CA GLU A 22 -36.30 5.23 -33.29
C GLU A 22 -35.49 4.45 -32.23
N ARG A 23 -34.80 3.38 -32.63
CA ARG A 23 -33.92 2.62 -31.73
C ARG A 23 -32.74 3.47 -31.25
N MET A 24 -32.12 4.22 -32.17
CA MET A 24 -31.01 5.12 -31.85
C MET A 24 -31.46 6.24 -30.91
N ASN A 25 -32.63 6.84 -31.15
CA ASN A 25 -33.19 7.86 -30.26
C ASN A 25 -33.46 7.30 -28.86
N LYS A 26 -34.01 6.08 -28.74
CA LYS A 26 -34.19 5.42 -27.45
C LYS A 26 -32.87 5.14 -26.72
N GLN A 27 -31.83 4.75 -27.46
CA GLN A 27 -30.49 4.57 -26.87
C GLN A 27 -29.89 5.90 -26.40
N LEU A 28 -30.11 6.98 -27.16
CA LEU A 28 -29.65 8.32 -26.78
C LEU A 28 -30.37 8.84 -25.53
N GLU A 29 -31.70 8.68 -25.46
CA GLU A 29 -32.51 9.04 -24.28
C GLU A 29 -32.08 8.26 -23.04
N MET A 30 -31.80 6.96 -23.19
CA MET A 30 -31.30 6.12 -22.10
C MET A 30 -29.91 6.58 -21.63
N LEU A 31 -29.00 6.87 -22.56
CA LEU A 31 -27.67 7.37 -22.24
C LEU A 31 -27.74 8.72 -21.52
N GLU A 32 -28.55 9.66 -22.02
CA GLU A 32 -28.73 10.97 -21.38
C GLU A 32 -29.30 10.81 -19.96
N SER A 33 -30.30 9.95 -19.79
CA SER A 33 -30.88 9.69 -18.48
C SER A 33 -29.87 9.08 -17.50
N ASN A 34 -29.01 8.18 -17.96
CA ASN A 34 -27.97 7.57 -17.14
C ASN A 34 -26.91 8.61 -16.74
N ILE A 35 -26.40 9.41 -17.68
CA ILE A 35 -25.42 10.47 -17.39
C ILE A 35 -25.98 11.45 -16.35
N ARG A 36 -27.23 11.90 -16.52
CA ARG A 36 -27.89 12.82 -15.58
C ARG A 36 -27.98 12.22 -14.17
N ARG A 37 -28.33 10.93 -14.08
CA ARG A 37 -28.41 10.20 -12.82
C ARG A 37 -27.03 10.10 -12.16
N ASP A 38 -25.99 9.72 -12.90
CA ASP A 38 -24.65 9.53 -12.38
C ASP A 38 -24.04 10.85 -11.87
N ILE A 39 -24.22 11.96 -12.62
CA ILE A 39 -23.79 13.30 -12.19
C ILE A 39 -24.53 13.72 -10.91
N ARG A 40 -25.85 13.51 -10.86
CA ARG A 40 -26.65 13.85 -9.68
C ARG A 40 -26.23 13.03 -8.46
N GLN A 41 -25.98 11.73 -8.64
CA GLN A 41 -25.54 10.86 -7.57
C GLN A 41 -24.16 11.29 -7.05
N GLY A 42 -23.19 11.52 -7.93
CA GLY A 42 -21.87 12.01 -7.53
C GLY A 42 -21.95 13.33 -6.75
N PHE A 43 -22.82 14.26 -7.18
CA PHE A 43 -23.05 15.50 -6.42
C PHE A 43 -23.68 15.26 -5.05
N VAL A 44 -24.66 14.36 -4.94
CA VAL A 44 -25.28 14.00 -3.66
C VAL A 44 -24.27 13.33 -2.74
N ASP A 45 -23.46 12.40 -3.25
CA ASP A 45 -22.43 11.70 -2.46
C ASP A 45 -21.42 12.71 -1.90
N LEU A 46 -20.96 13.67 -2.71
CA LEU A 46 -20.06 14.74 -2.27
C LEU A 46 -20.66 15.62 -1.16
N GLN A 47 -21.98 15.87 -1.19
CA GLN A 47 -22.66 16.72 -0.20
C GLN A 47 -23.07 15.95 1.07
N THR A 48 -23.25 14.63 0.96
CA THR A 48 -23.80 13.80 2.04
C THR A 48 -22.76 12.89 2.68
N GLU A 49 -21.52 12.89 2.19
CA GLU A 49 -20.43 12.15 2.79
C GLU A 49 -20.20 12.57 4.24
N LYS A 50 -20.43 11.61 5.15
CA LYS A 50 -20.16 11.78 6.58
C LYS A 50 -18.71 11.42 6.88
N SER A 51 -18.09 12.19 7.78
CA SER A 51 -16.77 11.89 8.33
C SER A 51 -16.85 10.77 9.37
N ASP A 52 -17.16 9.55 8.94
CA ASP A 52 -17.09 8.34 9.79
C ASP A 52 -15.66 7.75 9.82
N LEU A 53 -14.64 8.62 9.66
CA LEU A 53 -13.24 8.23 9.66
C LEU A 53 -12.76 8.06 11.11
N ILE A 54 -11.88 7.08 11.31
CA ILE A 54 -11.52 6.47 12.59
C ILE A 54 -11.17 7.50 13.68
N ASP A 55 -12.03 7.62 14.70
CA ASP A 55 -11.75 8.45 15.89
C ASP A 55 -10.92 7.72 16.96
N ASN A 56 -10.82 6.39 16.93
CA ASN A 56 -10.17 5.60 17.97
C ASN A 56 -9.31 4.47 17.41
N VAL A 57 -8.12 4.81 16.90
CA VAL A 57 -7.05 3.80 16.76
C VAL A 57 -6.49 3.54 18.16
N GLY A 58 -6.41 2.27 18.55
CA GLY A 58 -5.72 1.85 19.77
C GLY A 58 -4.19 2.03 19.66
N ALA A 59 -3.41 1.04 20.09
CA ALA A 59 -1.97 1.10 19.94
C ALA A 59 -1.55 1.04 18.46
N ILE A 60 -0.71 1.99 18.02
CA ILE A 60 -0.17 2.03 16.66
C ILE A 60 0.91 0.94 16.52
N PRO A 61 0.86 0.12 15.46
CA PRO A 61 1.85 -0.94 15.23
C PRO A 61 3.16 -0.37 14.66
N PHE A 62 3.91 0.37 15.47
CA PHE A 62 5.24 0.84 15.10
C PHE A 62 6.20 -0.33 14.86
N LEU A 63 7.03 -0.21 13.83
CA LEU A 63 8.21 -1.06 13.71
C LEU A 63 9.19 -0.71 14.83
N ASP A 64 9.87 -1.72 15.35
CA ASP A 64 11.02 -1.47 16.22
C ASP A 64 12.12 -0.72 15.45
N TYR A 65 13.06 -0.15 16.19
CA TYR A 65 14.11 0.66 15.60
C TYR A 65 14.97 -0.12 14.60
N LYS A 66 15.25 -1.40 14.87
CA LYS A 66 16.11 -2.24 14.03
C LYS A 66 15.49 -2.47 12.66
N HIS A 67 14.20 -2.84 12.62
CA HIS A 67 13.49 -3.07 11.36
C HIS A 67 13.21 -1.76 10.62
N PHE A 68 12.94 -0.67 11.34
CA PHE A 68 12.82 0.67 10.76
C PHE A 68 14.12 1.08 10.05
N ALA A 69 15.25 1.05 10.77
CA ALA A 69 16.55 1.43 10.25
C ALA A 69 16.95 0.54 9.07
N SER A 70 16.76 -0.78 9.18
CA SER A 70 17.06 -1.72 8.08
C SER A 70 16.30 -1.38 6.80
N LYS A 71 14.99 -1.07 6.88
CA LYS A 71 14.17 -0.71 5.71
C LYS A 71 14.56 0.61 5.06
N ILE A 72 15.08 1.57 5.85
CA ILE A 72 15.53 2.87 5.33
C ILE A 72 16.93 2.77 4.70
N PHE A 73 17.81 1.99 5.32
CA PHE A 73 19.19 1.82 4.87
C PHE A 73 19.28 0.91 3.65
N PHE A 74 18.47 -0.15 3.61
CA PHE A 74 18.45 -1.16 2.55
C PHE A 74 17.00 -1.46 2.13
N PRO A 75 16.39 -0.60 1.29
CA PRO A 75 15.02 -0.82 0.80
C PRO A 75 14.90 -1.97 -0.20
N GLU A 76 16.01 -2.34 -0.86
CA GLU A 76 16.13 -3.57 -1.65
C GLU A 76 16.74 -4.66 -0.77
N ASP A 77 16.13 -5.85 -0.75
CA ASP A 77 16.52 -6.97 0.12
C ASP A 77 18.04 -7.22 0.05
N SER A 78 18.73 -7.07 1.17
CA SER A 78 20.14 -7.37 1.31
C SER A 78 20.33 -8.67 2.10
N GLU A 79 21.08 -9.59 1.50
CA GLU A 79 21.48 -10.82 2.17
C GLU A 79 22.41 -10.51 3.35
N GLN A 80 22.11 -11.07 4.52
CA GLN A 80 22.94 -10.94 5.71
C GLN A 80 24.26 -11.70 5.52
N THR A 81 25.37 -10.96 5.58
CA THR A 81 26.72 -11.52 5.52
C THR A 81 27.29 -11.70 6.93
N THR A 82 27.96 -12.83 7.16
CA THR A 82 28.65 -13.18 8.40
C THR A 82 29.96 -12.39 8.56
N VAL A 83 30.24 -11.90 9.76
CA VAL A 83 31.41 -11.06 10.09
C VAL A 83 32.61 -11.94 10.46
N ASP A 84 33.78 -11.69 9.85
CA ASP A 84 35.05 -12.41 10.06
C ASP A 84 36.07 -11.52 10.82
N GLU A 85 37.15 -12.11 11.35
CA GLU A 85 38.20 -11.45 12.16
C GLU A 85 38.85 -10.23 11.45
N LYS A 86 38.86 -10.20 10.11
CA LYS A 86 39.33 -9.08 9.29
C LYS A 86 38.52 -7.78 9.47
N CYS A 87 37.33 -7.86 10.06
CA CYS A 87 36.48 -6.68 10.29
C CYS A 87 37.03 -5.75 11.38
N GLN A 88 37.86 -6.23 12.32
CA GLN A 88 38.38 -5.37 13.39
C GLN A 88 39.42 -4.36 12.90
N ALA A 89 40.36 -4.79 12.04
CA ALA A 89 41.36 -3.88 11.47
C ALA A 89 40.70 -2.81 10.58
N PHE A 90 39.69 -3.20 9.81
CA PHE A 90 38.94 -2.26 8.98
C PHE A 90 38.09 -1.29 9.81
N ALA A 91 37.47 -1.76 10.90
CA ALA A 91 36.76 -0.89 11.83
C ALA A 91 37.68 0.16 12.47
N ALA A 92 38.95 -0.20 12.74
CA ALA A 92 39.95 0.75 13.21
C ALA A 92 40.32 1.80 12.14
N LEU A 93 40.46 1.40 10.88
CA LEU A 93 40.73 2.31 9.76
C LEU A 93 39.58 3.29 9.53
N ILE A 94 38.33 2.83 9.58
CA ILE A 94 37.14 3.70 9.39
C ILE A 94 37.06 4.78 10.49
N ARG A 95 37.66 4.57 11.66
CA ARG A 95 37.72 5.58 12.73
C ARG A 95 38.77 6.66 12.50
N ASP A 96 39.67 6.51 11.53
CA ASP A 96 40.58 7.57 11.12
C ASP A 96 39.89 8.53 10.15
N LYS A 97 39.71 9.79 10.56
CA LYS A 97 38.95 10.81 9.82
C LYS A 97 39.53 11.07 8.43
N GLN A 98 40.86 11.13 8.33
CA GLN A 98 41.57 11.39 7.08
C GLN A 98 41.37 10.22 6.10
N PHE A 99 41.57 8.98 6.58
CA PHE A 99 41.34 7.77 5.80
C PHE A 99 39.91 7.71 5.29
N LEU A 100 38.91 7.90 6.15
CA LEU A 100 37.52 7.79 5.77
C LEU A 100 37.10 8.86 4.75
N SER A 101 37.57 10.10 4.92
CA SER A 101 37.35 11.17 3.94
C SER A 101 37.97 10.84 2.58
N CYS A 102 39.24 10.42 2.56
CA CYS A 102 39.92 10.00 1.33
C CYS A 102 39.24 8.78 0.68
N PHE A 103 38.79 7.82 1.48
CA PHE A 103 38.10 6.62 1.02
C PHE A 103 36.78 6.97 0.31
N VAL A 104 35.96 7.82 0.91
CA VAL A 104 34.69 8.29 0.33
C VAL A 104 34.95 9.02 -0.99
N HIS A 105 35.85 10.00 -1.00
CA HIS A 105 36.18 10.76 -2.22
C HIS A 105 36.74 9.87 -3.34
N ALA A 106 37.66 8.96 -3.01
CA ALA A 106 38.25 8.06 -3.99
C ALA A 106 37.24 7.11 -4.64
N LEU A 107 36.22 6.67 -3.88
CA LEU A 107 35.11 5.87 -4.42
C LEU A 107 34.22 6.68 -5.37
N GLU A 108 33.88 7.91 -4.99
CA GLU A 108 32.99 8.77 -5.79
C GLU A 108 33.61 9.24 -7.10
N GLU A 109 34.94 9.36 -7.16
CA GLU A 109 35.66 9.72 -8.39
C GLU A 109 35.67 8.60 -9.45
N GLN A 110 35.33 7.37 -9.07
CA GLN A 110 35.32 6.25 -10.01
C GLN A 110 34.11 6.34 -10.97
N LYS A 111 34.38 6.34 -12.28
CA LYS A 111 33.32 6.43 -13.31
C LYS A 111 32.30 5.28 -13.29
N ASN A 112 32.72 4.11 -12.80
CA ASN A 112 31.87 2.92 -12.74
C ASN A 112 31.10 2.79 -11.41
N PHE A 113 31.18 3.80 -10.54
CA PHE A 113 30.55 3.77 -9.22
C PHE A 113 29.14 4.35 -9.28
N SER A 114 28.16 3.46 -9.25
CA SER A 114 26.76 3.81 -9.49
C SER A 114 26.11 4.50 -8.28
N ILE A 115 24.94 5.12 -8.49
CA ILE A 115 24.13 5.68 -7.39
C ILE A 115 23.75 4.59 -6.37
N LYS A 116 23.52 3.35 -6.83
CA LYS A 116 23.24 2.21 -5.96
C LYS A 116 24.44 1.85 -5.07
N ASP A 117 25.65 1.87 -5.63
CA ASP A 117 26.88 1.59 -4.87
C ASP A 117 27.13 2.68 -3.82
N LYS A 118 26.95 3.95 -4.21
CA LYS A 118 27.01 5.09 -3.28
C LYS A 118 26.06 4.93 -2.11
N CYS A 119 24.81 4.53 -2.40
CA CYS A 119 23.81 4.33 -1.36
C CYS A 119 24.15 3.15 -0.45
N THR A 120 24.68 2.07 -1.02
CA THR A 120 25.10 0.88 -0.29
C THR A 120 26.25 1.20 0.66
N VAL A 121 27.29 1.89 0.19
CA VAL A 121 28.43 2.30 1.02
C VAL A 121 27.99 3.24 2.13
N ALA A 122 27.16 4.25 1.84
CA ALA A 122 26.62 5.15 2.86
C ALA A 122 25.86 4.38 3.96
N SER A 123 24.98 3.45 3.58
CA SER A 123 24.22 2.62 4.53
C SER A 123 25.09 1.68 5.34
N LEU A 124 26.13 1.07 4.74
CA LEU A 124 27.10 0.23 5.45
C LEU A 124 27.96 1.04 6.42
N LEU A 125 28.42 2.22 6.00
CA LEU A 125 29.16 3.15 6.87
C LEU A 125 28.30 3.60 8.05
N THR A 126 27.03 3.95 7.79
CA THR A 126 26.07 4.31 8.85
C THR A 126 25.94 3.16 9.85
N LEU A 127 25.81 1.92 9.38
CA LEU A 127 25.66 0.76 10.25
C LEU A 127 26.94 0.47 11.04
N ALA A 128 28.11 0.55 10.40
CA ALA A 128 29.41 0.33 11.03
C ALA A 128 29.71 1.39 12.11
N LEU A 129 29.28 2.63 11.89
CA LEU A 129 29.48 3.76 12.79
C LEU A 129 28.28 4.03 13.71
N HIS A 130 27.24 3.19 13.67
CA HIS A 130 26.01 3.41 14.44
C HIS A 130 26.25 3.47 15.96
N GLY A 131 27.27 2.76 16.45
CA GLY A 131 27.69 2.80 17.85
C GLY A 131 28.42 4.07 18.29
N ASP A 132 28.81 4.94 17.37
CA ASP A 132 29.51 6.20 17.62
C ASP A 132 28.96 7.32 16.72
N LEU A 133 27.74 7.75 17.04
CA LEU A 133 27.02 8.75 16.25
C LEU A 133 27.69 10.13 16.29
N LEU A 134 28.49 10.43 17.32
CA LEU A 134 29.23 11.68 17.40
C LEU A 134 30.29 11.73 16.29
N TYR A 135 31.11 10.69 16.19
CA TYR A 135 32.09 10.57 15.12
C TYR A 135 31.44 10.58 13.72
N LEU A 136 30.32 9.85 13.56
CA LEU A 136 29.58 9.85 12.31
C LEU A 136 29.11 11.26 11.91
N THR A 137 28.61 12.05 12.85
CA THR A 137 28.20 13.45 12.61
C THR A 137 29.39 14.30 12.17
N GLU A 138 30.52 14.23 12.89
CA GLU A 138 31.71 15.03 12.56
C GLU A 138 32.27 14.71 11.16
N VAL A 139 32.29 13.44 10.77
CA VAL A 139 32.72 13.04 9.42
C VAL A 139 31.71 13.51 8.37
N MET A 140 30.41 13.37 8.64
CA MET A 140 29.36 13.80 7.72
C MET A 140 29.41 15.32 7.49
N GLU A 141 29.65 16.11 8.53
CA GLU A 141 29.81 17.57 8.43
C GLU A 141 31.00 17.94 7.53
N ASP A 142 32.17 17.33 7.75
CA ASP A 142 33.35 17.54 6.90
C ASP A 142 33.10 17.15 5.43
N LEU A 143 32.42 16.03 5.20
CA LEU A 143 32.08 15.58 3.84
C LEU A 143 31.05 16.51 3.17
N LEU A 144 30.07 17.03 3.92
CA LEU A 144 29.11 18.02 3.41
C LEU A 144 29.80 19.35 3.09
N GLN A 145 30.73 19.78 3.93
CA GLN A 145 31.58 20.95 3.68
C GLN A 145 32.37 20.77 2.38
N SER A 146 33.02 19.63 2.20
CA SER A 146 33.74 19.27 0.98
C SER A 146 32.84 19.27 -0.25
N LEU A 147 31.62 18.71 -0.15
CA LEU A 147 30.63 18.74 -1.23
C LEU A 147 30.24 20.17 -1.61
N MET A 148 30.00 21.04 -0.63
CA MET A 148 29.69 22.45 -0.86
C MET A 148 30.82 23.16 -1.60
N ASP A 149 32.07 22.98 -1.17
CA ASP A 149 33.24 23.65 -1.75
C ASP A 149 33.51 23.17 -3.20
N GLN A 150 33.38 21.87 -3.46
CA GLN A 150 33.50 21.28 -4.80
C GLN A 150 32.39 21.73 -5.76
N SER A 151 31.20 22.01 -5.22
CA SER A 151 30.04 22.49 -5.99
C SER A 151 30.04 24.01 -6.25
N SER A 152 31.14 24.71 -5.98
CA SER A 152 31.23 26.19 -6.05
C SER A 152 30.82 26.82 -7.39
N ASN A 153 30.91 26.09 -8.50
CA ASN A 153 30.45 26.54 -9.83
C ASN A 153 29.00 26.14 -10.17
N ALA A 154 28.36 25.34 -9.33
CA ALA A 154 26.97 24.93 -9.49
C ALA A 154 26.02 25.92 -8.81
N ASN A 155 24.75 25.90 -9.20
CA ASN A 155 23.74 26.70 -8.52
C ASN A 155 23.52 26.17 -7.10
N PRO A 156 23.78 26.95 -6.04
CA PRO A 156 23.67 26.48 -4.66
C PRO A 156 22.24 26.04 -4.29
N LYS A 157 21.22 26.53 -5.01
CA LYS A 157 19.82 26.08 -4.82
C LYS A 157 19.57 24.66 -5.32
N LEU A 158 20.50 24.06 -6.07
CA LEU A 158 20.42 22.70 -6.56
C LEU A 158 21.18 21.69 -5.67
N LEU A 159 21.93 22.17 -4.68
CA LEU A 159 22.64 21.31 -3.74
C LEU A 159 21.63 20.49 -2.90
N LEU A 160 21.93 19.21 -2.64
CA LEU A 160 21.07 18.29 -1.89
C LEU A 160 19.68 18.06 -2.51
N ARG A 161 19.45 18.47 -3.78
CA ARG A 161 18.15 18.29 -4.46
C ARG A 161 17.84 16.82 -4.77
N ARG A 162 18.87 16.02 -5.00
CA ARG A 162 18.78 14.59 -5.31
C ARG A 162 19.91 13.89 -4.58
N THR A 163 19.71 12.63 -4.21
CA THR A 163 20.76 11.82 -3.59
C THR A 163 21.68 11.29 -4.67
N GLU A 164 22.77 12.01 -4.94
CA GLU A 164 23.74 11.69 -5.99
C GLU A 164 25.15 11.40 -5.44
N SER A 165 25.37 11.66 -4.15
CA SER A 165 26.60 11.39 -3.38
C SER A 165 26.37 10.45 -2.19
N ILE A 166 27.46 9.85 -1.70
CA ILE A 166 27.52 9.06 -0.47
C ILE A 166 27.09 9.94 0.71
N VAL A 167 27.56 11.19 0.78
CA VAL A 167 27.24 12.08 1.91
C VAL A 167 25.77 12.49 1.96
N GLU A 168 25.10 12.68 0.83
CA GLU A 168 23.65 12.92 0.78
C GLU A 168 22.84 11.72 1.30
N LYS A 169 23.27 10.50 0.99
CA LYS A 169 22.64 9.29 1.55
C LYS A 169 22.97 9.12 3.04
N LEU A 170 24.20 9.42 3.47
CA LEU A 170 24.58 9.45 4.89
C LEU A 170 23.70 10.42 5.67
N LEU A 171 23.47 11.63 5.14
CA LEU A 171 22.58 12.62 5.73
C LEU A 171 21.15 12.09 5.86
N THR A 172 20.62 11.45 4.82
CA THR A 172 19.29 10.82 4.86
C THR A 172 19.20 9.77 5.96
N ASN A 173 20.23 8.92 6.07
CA ASN A 173 20.30 7.89 7.10
C ASN A 173 20.42 8.49 8.51
N TRP A 174 21.28 9.50 8.69
CA TRP A 174 21.48 10.22 9.95
C TRP A 174 20.20 10.91 10.43
N VAL A 175 19.51 11.64 9.54
CA VAL A 175 18.20 12.25 9.83
C VAL A 175 17.20 11.19 10.30
N SER A 176 17.20 10.01 9.67
CA SER A 176 16.31 8.91 10.05
C SER A 176 16.62 8.35 11.45
N ILE A 177 17.89 8.28 11.83
CA ILE A 177 18.32 7.87 13.18
C ILE A 177 17.83 8.91 14.20
N CYS A 178 18.15 10.18 13.99
CA CYS A 178 17.87 11.25 14.95
C CYS A 178 16.37 11.54 15.10
N LEU A 179 15.59 11.42 14.01
CA LEU A 179 14.17 11.72 14.02
C LEU A 179 13.27 10.52 14.34
N TYR A 180 13.80 9.32 14.54
CA TYR A 180 12.95 8.15 14.86
C TYR A 180 12.14 8.34 16.15
N GLY A 181 12.72 8.95 17.19
CA GLY A 181 12.00 9.29 18.43
C GLY A 181 10.84 10.24 18.17
N PHE A 182 11.11 11.36 17.49
CA PHE A 182 10.09 12.33 17.08
C PHE A 182 9.00 11.74 16.18
N LEU A 183 9.39 10.85 15.26
CA LEU A 183 8.45 10.09 14.43
C LEU A 183 7.50 9.28 15.29
N ARG A 184 7.99 8.57 16.31
CA ARG A 184 7.11 7.76 17.19
C ARG A 184 6.23 8.60 18.09
N GLU A 185 6.75 9.71 18.60
CA GLU A 185 6.08 10.53 19.62
C GLU A 185 5.07 11.51 19.03
N SER A 186 5.34 12.06 17.83
CA SER A 186 4.55 13.18 17.28
C SER A 186 3.95 12.90 15.90
N VAL A 187 4.70 12.28 14.98
CA VAL A 187 4.29 12.18 13.56
C VAL A 187 3.61 10.84 13.23
N GLY A 188 3.90 9.80 13.99
CA GLY A 188 3.50 8.43 13.67
C GLY A 188 2.01 8.20 13.76
N GLN A 189 1.35 8.78 14.76
CA GLN A 189 -0.11 8.72 14.90
C GLN A 189 -0.85 9.42 13.75
N PRO A 190 -0.60 10.71 13.43
CA PRO A 190 -1.29 11.35 12.32
C PRO A 190 -0.99 10.67 10.99
N LEU A 191 0.24 10.18 10.77
CA LEU A 191 0.58 9.43 9.56
C LEU A 191 -0.21 8.12 9.46
N PHE A 192 -0.29 7.36 10.55
CA PHE A 192 -1.05 6.11 10.58
C PHE A 192 -2.56 6.35 10.39
N LEU A 193 -3.11 7.39 11.01
CA LEU A 193 -4.50 7.78 10.85
C LEU A 193 -4.80 8.19 9.40
N LEU A 194 -3.90 8.94 8.76
CA LEU A 194 -4.04 9.31 7.35
C LEU A 194 -4.06 8.07 6.45
N VAL A 195 -3.10 7.16 6.61
CA VAL A 195 -3.06 5.91 5.82
C VAL A 195 -4.30 5.06 6.05
N SER A 196 -4.76 4.97 7.29
CA SER A 196 -5.97 4.22 7.66
C SER A 196 -7.23 4.86 7.06
N ALA A 197 -7.35 6.18 7.13
CA ALA A 197 -8.45 6.94 6.55
C ALA A 197 -8.50 6.80 5.02
N LEU A 198 -7.36 6.91 4.34
CA LEU A 198 -7.26 6.68 2.90
C LEU A 198 -7.66 5.26 2.52
N THR A 199 -7.15 4.25 3.25
CA THR A 199 -7.48 2.85 3.01
C THR A 199 -8.98 2.59 3.22
N GLN A 200 -9.57 3.15 4.29
CA GLN A 200 -10.99 3.05 4.57
C GLN A 200 -11.81 3.72 3.46
N GLN A 201 -11.43 4.93 3.04
CA GLN A 201 -12.13 5.69 2.01
C GLN A 201 -12.12 4.97 0.67
N ILE A 202 -10.97 4.49 0.21
CA ILE A 202 -10.85 3.68 -1.01
C ILE A 202 -11.75 2.45 -0.91
N SER A 203 -11.78 1.81 0.27
CA SER A 203 -12.57 0.59 0.49
C SER A 203 -14.09 0.81 0.50
N LYS A 204 -14.59 2.04 0.63
CA LYS A 204 -16.04 2.33 0.57
C LYS A 204 -16.61 2.11 -0.83
N GLY A 205 -15.79 2.26 -1.88
CA GLY A 205 -16.20 2.16 -3.28
C GLY A 205 -15.60 0.95 -3.99
N PRO A 206 -16.09 0.60 -5.20
CA PRO A 206 -15.59 -0.53 -5.96
C PRO A 206 -14.12 -0.36 -6.30
N VAL A 207 -13.38 -1.47 -6.16
CA VAL A 207 -11.96 -1.59 -6.52
C VAL A 207 -11.83 -2.79 -7.43
N ASP A 208 -11.33 -2.57 -8.65
CA ASP A 208 -11.08 -3.64 -9.59
C ASP A 208 -9.90 -4.51 -9.11
N SER A 209 -10.11 -5.81 -8.99
CA SER A 209 -9.08 -6.73 -8.48
C SER A 209 -7.94 -7.01 -9.46
N VAL A 210 -8.08 -6.64 -10.74
CA VAL A 210 -7.05 -6.87 -11.77
C VAL A 210 -6.21 -5.62 -11.98
N THR A 211 -6.85 -4.47 -12.21
CA THR A 211 -6.16 -3.20 -12.44
C THR A 211 -5.87 -2.41 -11.17
N GLU A 212 -6.47 -2.79 -10.03
CA GLU A 212 -6.40 -2.08 -8.75
C GLU A 212 -6.95 -0.65 -8.79
N LYS A 213 -7.64 -0.27 -9.87
CA LYS A 213 -8.34 1.01 -9.99
C LYS A 213 -9.54 1.06 -9.05
N ALA A 214 -9.73 2.22 -8.42
CA ALA A 214 -10.78 2.44 -7.44
C ALA A 214 -11.69 3.60 -7.84
N LEU A 215 -12.96 3.53 -7.44
CA LEU A 215 -13.88 4.64 -7.62
C LEU A 215 -13.50 5.85 -6.77
N TYR A 216 -13.17 5.61 -5.50
CA TYR A 216 -12.67 6.65 -4.61
C TYR A 216 -11.14 6.61 -4.61
N THR A 217 -10.52 7.62 -5.20
CA THR A 217 -9.07 7.76 -5.32
C THR A 217 -8.67 9.23 -5.33
N LEU A 218 -7.41 9.50 -5.01
CA LEU A 218 -6.80 10.83 -5.13
C LEU A 218 -6.02 11.01 -6.44
N SER A 219 -5.98 9.98 -7.29
CA SER A 219 -5.23 10.00 -8.56
C SER A 219 -6.14 9.63 -9.74
N GLU A 220 -6.11 10.47 -10.78
CA GLU A 220 -6.86 10.25 -12.02
C GLU A 220 -6.43 8.97 -12.74
N ASP A 221 -5.13 8.64 -12.73
CA ASP A 221 -4.60 7.42 -13.36
C ASP A 221 -5.20 6.15 -12.76
N TRP A 222 -5.49 6.18 -11.45
CA TRP A 222 -6.06 5.07 -10.68
C TRP A 222 -7.59 5.13 -10.56
N LEU A 223 -8.24 6.07 -11.26
CA LEU A 223 -9.70 6.22 -11.23
C LEU A 223 -10.39 5.12 -12.05
N LEU A 224 -11.37 4.48 -11.43
CA LEU A 224 -12.22 3.49 -12.08
C LEU A 224 -13.36 4.19 -12.84
N CYS A 225 -13.13 4.49 -14.13
CA CYS A 225 -14.08 5.24 -14.96
C CYS A 225 -15.36 4.49 -15.34
N GLN A 226 -15.40 3.16 -15.19
CA GLN A 226 -16.57 2.32 -15.47
C GLN A 226 -17.02 1.62 -14.19
N ALA A 227 -17.65 2.36 -13.28
CA ALA A 227 -18.34 1.73 -12.16
C ALA A 227 -19.67 1.16 -12.66
N GLN A 228 -19.84 -0.17 -12.55
CA GLN A 228 -21.18 -0.79 -12.64
C GLN A 228 -22.02 -0.32 -11.44
N ASP A 229 -23.34 -0.32 -11.57
CA ASP A 229 -24.24 -0.07 -10.44
C ASP A 229 -23.87 -1.01 -9.28
N PHE A 230 -23.64 -0.46 -8.09
CA PHE A 230 -23.26 -1.22 -6.90
C PHE A 230 -24.08 -0.78 -5.69
N GLU A 231 -24.50 -1.75 -4.87
CA GLU A 231 -25.13 -1.49 -3.58
C GLU A 231 -24.27 -2.01 -2.42
N ALA A 232 -24.35 -1.29 -1.30
CA ALA A 232 -23.72 -1.70 -0.06
C ALA A 232 -24.55 -2.79 0.62
N LEU A 233 -23.98 -3.98 0.76
CA LEU A 233 -24.55 -5.10 1.49
C LEU A 233 -24.01 -5.14 2.92
N VAL A 234 -24.91 -5.22 3.90
CA VAL A 234 -24.54 -5.45 5.31
C VAL A 234 -24.53 -6.95 5.57
N SER A 235 -23.34 -7.54 5.62
CA SER A 235 -23.15 -8.95 6.00
C SER A 235 -22.96 -9.06 7.52
N ILE A 236 -23.76 -9.92 8.16
CA ILE A 236 -23.57 -10.28 9.57
C ILE A 236 -22.68 -11.50 9.61
N SER A 237 -21.50 -11.32 10.17
CA SER A 237 -20.45 -12.32 10.20
C SER A 237 -20.25 -12.79 11.65
N SER A 238 -20.30 -14.11 11.86
CA SER A 238 -20.20 -14.75 13.19
C SER A 238 -18.86 -15.46 13.32
N PHE A 239 -18.10 -15.15 14.37
CA PHE A 239 -16.81 -15.79 14.65
C PHE A 239 -16.78 -16.47 16.01
N MET A 240 -16.03 -17.57 16.06
CA MET A 240 -15.76 -18.33 17.28
C MET A 240 -14.27 -18.19 17.59
N VAL A 241 -13.95 -17.56 18.73
CA VAL A 241 -12.58 -17.48 19.24
C VAL A 241 -12.39 -18.60 20.26
N SER A 242 -11.51 -19.56 19.96
CA SER A 242 -11.15 -20.63 20.90
C SER A 242 -9.91 -20.24 21.69
N PHE A 243 -10.10 -19.59 22.84
CA PHE A 243 -9.20 -19.76 23.98
C PHE A 243 -10.02 -19.67 25.27
N MET A 244 -10.17 -20.82 25.93
CA MET A 244 -10.86 -21.09 27.21
C MET A 244 -12.35 -20.71 27.39
N GLN A 245 -13.02 -20.01 26.48
CA GLN A 245 -14.48 -19.89 26.51
C GLN A 245 -15.06 -19.62 25.11
N MET A 246 -15.97 -20.48 24.63
CA MET A 246 -16.68 -20.28 23.36
C MET A 246 -17.60 -19.06 23.45
N ARG A 247 -17.11 -17.88 23.07
CA ARG A 247 -17.97 -16.71 22.81
C ARG A 247 -18.19 -16.58 21.31
N LYS A 248 -19.45 -16.64 20.88
CA LYS A 248 -19.86 -16.18 19.55
C LYS A 248 -19.79 -14.66 19.56
N CYS A 249 -18.91 -14.08 18.73
CA CYS A 249 -18.90 -12.66 18.49
C CYS A 249 -19.57 -12.40 17.14
N LEU A 250 -20.59 -11.54 17.12
CA LEU A 250 -21.28 -11.10 15.92
C LEU A 250 -20.75 -9.73 15.54
N SER A 251 -20.12 -9.62 14.37
CA SER A 251 -19.66 -8.34 13.80
C SER A 251 -20.42 -8.04 12.51
N LYS A 252 -20.90 -6.80 12.40
CA LYS A 252 -21.49 -6.29 11.16
C LYS A 252 -20.36 -5.82 10.24
N LEU A 253 -20.27 -6.40 9.05
CA LEU A 253 -19.33 -6.01 8.01
C LEU A 253 -20.09 -5.47 6.81
N THR A 254 -19.76 -4.27 6.35
CA THR A 254 -20.28 -3.72 5.10
C THR A 254 -19.39 -4.15 3.94
N VAL A 255 -19.97 -4.84 2.96
CA VAL A 255 -19.30 -5.35 1.75
C VAL A 255 -20.11 -4.85 0.55
N MET A 256 -19.51 -4.70 -0.63
CA MET A 256 -20.27 -4.32 -1.83
C MET A 256 -20.63 -5.56 -2.64
N GLU A 257 -21.80 -5.55 -3.28
CA GLU A 257 -22.28 -6.67 -4.09
C GLU A 257 -21.31 -7.04 -5.22
N SER A 258 -20.62 -6.05 -5.80
CA SER A 258 -19.62 -6.25 -6.87
C SER A 258 -18.23 -6.67 -6.40
N THR A 259 -17.99 -6.86 -5.09
CA THR A 259 -16.65 -7.21 -4.59
C THR A 259 -16.34 -8.71 -4.72
N ASN A 260 -15.19 -9.02 -5.33
CA ASN A 260 -14.69 -10.39 -5.38
C ASN A 260 -14.42 -10.94 -3.95
N PHE A 261 -14.51 -12.27 -3.79
CA PHE A 261 -14.21 -12.99 -2.55
C PHE A 261 -12.86 -12.59 -1.92
N ARG A 262 -11.80 -12.38 -2.72
CA ARG A 262 -10.50 -11.92 -2.20
C ARG A 262 -10.61 -10.57 -1.49
N ASN A 263 -11.31 -9.61 -2.08
CA ASN A 263 -11.50 -8.27 -1.50
C ASN A 263 -12.42 -8.31 -0.29
N THR A 264 -13.45 -9.17 -0.32
CA THR A 264 -14.30 -9.46 0.84
C THR A 264 -13.48 -10.04 2.00
N PHE A 265 -12.60 -11.00 1.71
CA PHE A 265 -11.71 -11.61 2.71
C PHE A 265 -10.72 -10.60 3.29
N LEU A 266 -10.14 -9.72 2.47
CA LEU A 266 -9.22 -8.67 2.94
C LEU A 266 -9.93 -7.62 3.81
N LYS A 267 -11.13 -7.16 3.40
CA LYS A 267 -11.98 -6.27 4.23
C LYS A 267 -12.32 -6.93 5.56
N PHE A 268 -12.66 -8.21 5.51
CA PHE A 268 -12.98 -8.99 6.68
C PHE A 268 -11.78 -9.18 7.62
N ALA A 269 -10.61 -9.53 7.08
CA ALA A 269 -9.36 -9.66 7.83
C ALA A 269 -8.95 -8.32 8.47
N SER A 270 -9.10 -7.20 7.75
CA SER A 270 -8.85 -5.85 8.28
C SER A 270 -9.82 -5.51 9.42
N HIS A 271 -11.11 -5.81 9.27
CA HIS A 271 -12.11 -5.59 10.32
C HIS A 271 -11.85 -6.43 11.58
N ILE A 272 -11.41 -7.70 11.42
CA ILE A 272 -10.94 -8.51 12.54
C ILE A 272 -9.68 -7.93 13.17
N HIS A 273 -8.72 -7.45 12.36
CA HIS A 273 -7.46 -6.90 12.85
C HIS A 273 -7.71 -5.72 13.79
N VAL A 274 -8.71 -4.89 13.50
CA VAL A 274 -9.14 -3.79 14.37
C VAL A 274 -9.84 -4.28 15.65
N LEU A 275 -10.61 -5.37 15.58
CA LEU A 275 -11.41 -5.88 16.71
C LEU A 275 -10.66 -6.85 17.65
N ILE A 276 -9.66 -7.60 17.18
CA ILE A 276 -9.05 -8.72 17.91
C ILE A 276 -7.57 -8.49 18.27
N ILE A 277 -6.82 -7.68 17.51
CA ILE A 277 -5.37 -7.51 17.72
C ILE A 277 -4.91 -6.58 18.85
N PRO A 278 -5.77 -5.86 19.59
CA PRO A 278 -5.37 -5.42 20.93
C PRO A 278 -4.93 -6.59 21.85
N CYS A 279 -5.25 -7.85 21.50
CA CYS A 279 -4.87 -9.04 22.28
C CYS A 279 -3.69 -9.87 21.72
N PHE A 280 -3.23 -9.67 20.47
CA PHE A 280 -2.23 -10.58 19.87
C PHE A 280 -1.19 -9.86 18.99
N ASN A 281 0.06 -9.83 19.46
CA ASN A 281 1.23 -9.18 18.84
C ASN A 281 1.81 -9.93 17.60
N GLN A 282 1.00 -10.55 16.76
CA GLN A 282 1.47 -11.21 15.52
C GLN A 282 0.51 -10.98 14.35
N LYS A 283 1.06 -10.63 13.18
CA LYS A 283 0.34 -10.62 11.90
C LYS A 283 -0.09 -12.06 11.56
N PRO A 284 -1.37 -12.36 11.32
CA PRO A 284 -1.76 -13.64 10.77
C PRO A 284 -1.23 -13.77 9.34
N ASN A 285 -0.65 -14.93 9.03
CA ASN A 285 -0.21 -15.25 7.68
C ASN A 285 -1.47 -15.56 6.84
N ILE A 286 -1.82 -14.68 5.90
CA ILE A 286 -3.03 -14.80 5.09
C ILE A 286 -2.70 -15.59 3.82
N SER A 287 -2.98 -16.89 3.84
CA SER A 287 -2.93 -17.75 2.64
C SER A 287 -4.33 -17.97 2.10
N LEU A 288 -4.57 -17.62 0.82
CA LEU A 288 -5.79 -17.98 0.09
C LEU A 288 -5.77 -19.48 -0.23
N PRO A 289 -6.78 -20.28 0.18
CA PRO A 289 -6.88 -21.67 -0.27
C PRO A 289 -7.29 -21.71 -1.75
N ALA A 290 -6.70 -22.66 -2.50
CA ALA A 290 -7.04 -22.90 -3.90
C ALA A 290 -8.49 -23.43 -4.03
N PHE A 291 -9.29 -22.85 -4.93
CA PHE A 291 -10.69 -23.23 -5.13
C PHE A 291 -10.93 -24.02 -6.41
N LYS A 292 -11.72 -25.10 -6.28
CA LYS A 292 -12.51 -25.71 -7.37
C LYS A 292 -13.97 -25.29 -7.22
N THR A 293 -14.56 -24.93 -8.35
CA THR A 293 -15.92 -24.44 -8.54
C THR A 293 -16.95 -25.55 -8.32
N THR A 294 -17.78 -25.48 -7.26
CA THR A 294 -19.21 -25.85 -7.21
C THR A 294 -19.76 -25.82 -5.76
N GLU A 295 -21.07 -25.59 -5.67
CA GLU A 295 -21.99 -25.35 -4.54
C GLU A 295 -21.62 -25.79 -3.10
N LYS A 296 -22.01 -24.93 -2.14
CA LYS A 296 -22.08 -25.15 -0.68
C LYS A 296 -20.84 -25.83 -0.08
N VAL A 297 -19.76 -25.07 0.09
CA VAL A 297 -18.56 -25.56 0.75
C VAL A 297 -18.66 -25.36 2.27
N TRP A 298 -18.83 -26.46 3.00
CA TRP A 298 -18.44 -26.55 4.41
C TRP A 298 -16.93 -26.72 4.48
N LEU A 299 -16.19 -25.70 4.91
CA LEU A 299 -14.75 -25.83 5.12
C LEU A 299 -14.47 -26.44 6.50
N LYS A 300 -14.16 -27.74 6.53
CA LYS A 300 -13.45 -28.38 7.65
C LYS A 300 -11.97 -28.45 7.24
N GLY A 301 -11.21 -27.41 7.57
CA GLY A 301 -9.76 -27.40 7.39
C GLY A 301 -9.09 -28.15 8.54
N GLN A 302 -8.46 -29.28 8.25
CA GLN A 302 -7.60 -30.00 9.17
C GLN A 302 -6.17 -29.51 8.93
N CYS A 303 -5.61 -28.76 9.89
CA CYS A 303 -4.19 -28.43 9.89
C CYS A 303 -3.43 -29.64 10.44
N ASP A 304 -2.76 -30.41 9.57
CA ASP A 304 -1.79 -31.41 10.01
C ASP A 304 -0.53 -30.68 10.47
N LEU A 305 -0.41 -30.50 11.79
CA LEU A 305 0.78 -30.01 12.47
C LEU A 305 1.66 -31.21 12.85
N TYR A 306 2.92 -31.20 12.41
CA TYR A 306 3.98 -31.95 13.10
C TYR A 306 4.08 -31.47 14.55
N PRO A 307 4.37 -32.36 15.51
CA PRO A 307 4.06 -32.11 16.91
C PRO A 307 5.15 -31.23 17.50
N TYR A 308 4.85 -29.99 17.89
CA TYR A 308 5.31 -29.30 19.10
C TYR A 308 4.81 -27.83 19.04
N THR A 309 4.00 -27.44 20.03
CA THR A 309 3.39 -26.11 20.35
C THR A 309 1.94 -25.85 19.89
N PRO A 310 1.01 -25.47 20.80
CA PRO A 310 -0.42 -25.31 20.49
C PRO A 310 -0.74 -23.86 20.10
N GLN A 311 -0.62 -23.54 18.82
CA GLN A 311 -1.15 -22.32 18.22
C GLN A 311 -2.03 -22.72 17.02
N GLY A 312 -3.34 -22.75 17.22
CA GLY A 312 -4.31 -23.07 16.17
C GLY A 312 -5.53 -22.17 16.25
N CYS A 313 -5.60 -21.15 15.39
CA CYS A 313 -6.82 -20.40 15.12
C CYS A 313 -7.53 -21.04 13.91
N ILE A 314 -8.69 -21.64 14.13
CA ILE A 314 -9.59 -22.10 13.06
C ILE A 314 -10.63 -21.02 12.81
N TYR A 315 -10.68 -20.46 11.60
CA TYR A 315 -11.72 -19.50 11.20
C TYR A 315 -12.85 -20.24 10.47
N LEU A 316 -14.05 -20.22 11.06
CA LEU A 316 -15.29 -20.64 10.39
C LEU A 316 -16.01 -19.40 9.86
N ILE A 317 -16.12 -19.26 8.55
CA ILE A 317 -16.91 -18.21 7.89
C ILE A 317 -18.25 -18.82 7.49
N GLN A 318 -19.33 -18.45 8.17
CA GLN A 318 -20.70 -18.70 7.69
C GLN A 318 -21.21 -17.45 6.97
N ASN A 319 -21.20 -17.47 5.63
CA ASN A 319 -21.94 -16.49 4.84
C ASN A 319 -23.43 -16.86 4.91
N THR A 320 -24.21 -16.07 5.63
CA THR A 320 -25.67 -16.14 5.55
C THR A 320 -26.12 -14.96 4.69
N VAL A 321 -26.24 -15.19 3.38
CA VAL A 321 -26.96 -14.24 2.50
C VAL A 321 -28.43 -14.39 2.85
N LYS A 322 -29.02 -13.43 3.57
CA LYS A 322 -30.47 -13.32 3.62
C LYS A 322 -30.90 -12.70 2.29
N GLN A 323 -31.64 -13.48 1.49
CA GLN A 323 -32.52 -12.95 0.46
C GLN A 323 -33.57 -12.04 1.10
#